data_AF-N9S3P3-F1
#
_entry.id   AF-N9S3P3-F1
#
_cell.length_a   1.000
_cell.length_b   1.000
_cell.length_c   1.000
_cell.angle_alpha   90.00
_cell.angle_beta   90.00
_cell.angle_gamma   90.00
#
_symmetry.space_group_name_H-M   'P 1'
#
loop_
_entity.id
_entity.type
_entity.pdbx_description
1 polymer ?
#
loop_
_entity_poly.entity_id
_entity_poly.type
_entity_poly.pdbx_seq_one_letter_code
_entity_poly.pdbx_strand_id
1 'polypeptide(L)' 'MRYVCDQLSEPDVNGVLTCLQWGEFSYLSTLAITKSQMIEIGGSLLTVAGLFVGFVIIAKAVKLL' A
#
# COMPACT_ATOMS: atom_id res chain seq x y z
N MET A 1 6.28 -19.37 -4.44
CA MET A 1 5.30 -19.48 -3.33
C MET A 1 6.04 -19.96 -2.08
N ARG A 2 6.01 -19.20 -0.98
CA ARG A 2 6.54 -19.64 0.32
C ARG A 2 5.36 -19.90 1.24
N TYR A 3 5.33 -21.06 1.88
CA TYR A 3 4.30 -21.39 2.87
C TYR A 3 4.86 -21.08 4.25
N VAL A 4 4.11 -20.33 5.05
CA VAL A 4 4.42 -20.07 6.46
C VAL A 4 3.39 -20.77 7.33
N CYS A 5 3.82 -21.16 8.52
CA CYS A 5 2.90 -21.74 9.47
C CYS A 5 2.02 -20.64 10.09
N ASP A 6 0.70 -20.78 9.94
CA ASP A 6 -0.30 -19.84 10.47
C ASP A 6 -0.75 -20.27 11.88
N GLN A 7 -0.86 -21.59 12.10
CA GLN A 7 -1.25 -22.18 13.37
C GLN A 7 -0.25 -23.26 13.79
N LEU A 8 0.46 -23.01 14.89
CA LEU A 8 1.32 -24.01 15.53
C LEU A 8 0.47 -24.89 16.46
N SER A 9 0.76 -26.19 16.48
CA SER A 9 0.22 -27.11 17.47
C SER A 9 0.77 -26.79 18.86
N GLU A 10 0.06 -27.22 19.90
CA GLU A 10 0.59 -27.20 21.26
C GLU A 10 1.84 -28.09 21.34
N PRO A 11 2.86 -27.71 22.14
CA PRO A 11 4.08 -28.47 22.23
C PRO A 11 3.80 -29.86 22.80
N ASP A 12 4.25 -30.89 22.08
CA ASP A 12 4.20 -32.28 22.55
C ASP A 12 5.03 -32.44 23.85
N VAL A 13 4.90 -33.56 24.56
CA VAL A 13 5.68 -33.88 25.77
C VAL A 13 7.21 -33.81 25.58
N ASN A 14 7.68 -33.84 24.33
CA ASN A 14 9.08 -33.66 23.95
C ASN A 14 9.43 -32.22 23.47
N GLY A 15 8.51 -31.27 23.59
CA GLY A 15 8.66 -29.87 23.16
C GLY A 15 8.63 -29.66 21.64
N VAL A 16 8.25 -30.68 20.86
CA VAL A 16 8.17 -30.59 19.41
C VAL A 16 6.87 -29.89 19.02
N LEU A 17 6.99 -28.82 18.24
CA LEU A 17 5.87 -28.06 17.70
C LEU A 17 5.73 -28.42 16.22
N THR A 18 4.55 -28.87 15.83
CA THR A 18 4.22 -29.12 14.41
C THR A 18 3.29 -28.05 13.89
N CYS A 19 3.37 -27.76 12.60
CA CYS A 19 2.47 -26.81 11.98
C CYS A 19 1.15 -27.49 11.62
N LEU A 20 0.04 -27.02 12.19
CA LEU A 20 -1.30 -27.53 11.91
C LEU A 20 -1.88 -26.96 10.61
N GLN A 21 -1.53 -25.71 10.29
CA GLN A 21 -2.04 -25.04 9.11
C GLN A 21 -0.97 -24.20 8.41
N TRP A 22 -0.70 -24.54 7.14
CA TRP A 22 0.23 -23.83 6.28
C TRP A 22 -0.54 -22.82 5.43
N GLY A 23 -0.22 -21.53 5.60
CA GLY A 23 -0.77 -20.43 4.80
C GLY A 23 0.21 -20.01 3.70
N GLU A 24 -0.33 -19.55 2.56
CA GLU A 24 0.49 -18.97 1.49
C GLU A 24 0.96 -17.57 1.89
N PHE A 25 2.28 -17.42 2.07
CA PHE A 25 2.88 -16.12 2.29
C PHE A 25 3.21 -15.47 0.95
N SER A 26 2.39 -14.49 0.56
CA SER A 26 2.64 -13.65 -0.60
C SER A 26 3.21 -12.30 -0.17
N TYR A 27 4.52 -12.11 -0.38
CA TYR A 27 5.20 -10.82 -0.22
C TYR A 27 4.59 -9.71 -1.08
N LEU A 28 3.91 -10.08 -2.17
CA LEU A 28 3.17 -9.15 -3.02
C LEU A 28 2.01 -8.50 -2.26
N SER A 29 1.35 -9.18 -1.33
CA SER A 29 0.23 -8.59 -0.56
C SER A 29 0.70 -7.50 0.41
N THR A 30 1.97 -7.51 0.83
CA THR A 30 2.55 -6.51 1.74
C THR A 30 3.21 -5.35 0.98
N LEU A 31 3.74 -5.59 -0.22
CA LEU A 31 4.30 -4.53 -1.08
C LEU A 31 3.28 -3.90 -2.04
N ALA A 32 2.18 -4.59 -2.34
CA ALA A 32 1.15 -4.04 -3.20
C ALA A 32 0.46 -2.88 -2.48
N ILE A 33 0.75 -1.67 -2.95
CA ILE A 33 -0.05 -0.48 -2.68
C ILE A 33 -1.52 -0.87 -2.84
N THR A 34 -2.29 -0.76 -1.76
CA THR A 34 -3.71 -1.11 -1.80
C THR A 34 -4.44 -0.12 -2.70
N LYS A 35 -5.59 -0.52 -3.27
CA LYS A 35 -6.39 0.38 -4.12
C LYS A 35 -6.70 1.71 -3.42
N SER A 36 -6.92 1.69 -2.10
CA SER A 36 -7.16 2.90 -1.30
C SER A 36 -5.93 3.81 -1.23
N GLN A 37 -4.74 3.25 -0.99
CA GLN A 37 -3.49 4.01 -1.00
C GLN A 37 -3.20 4.63 -2.38
N MET A 38 -3.56 3.93 -3.47
CA MET A 38 -3.45 4.44 -4.83
C MET A 38 -4.33 5.69 -5.07
N ILE A 39 -5.56 5.68 -4.56
CA ILE A 39 -6.49 6.82 -4.66
C ILE A 39 -5.96 8.02 -3.86
N GLU A 40 -5.45 7.77 -2.66
CA GLU A 40 -4.89 8.81 -1.80
C GLU A 40 -3.70 9.51 -2.46
N ILE A 41 -2.74 8.74 -2.97
CA ILE A 41 -1.58 9.26 -3.72
C ILE A 41 -2.04 10.04 -4.96
N GLY A 42 -3.03 9.53 -5.70
CA GLY A 42 -3.59 10.19 -6.87
C GLY A 42 -4.26 11.54 -6.54
N GLY A 43 -5.00 11.61 -5.43
CA GLY A 43 -5.62 12.84 -4.95
C GLY A 43 -4.59 13.90 -4.57
N SER A 44 -3.51 13.52 -3.89
CA SER A 44 -2.42 14.43 -3.56
C SER A 44 -1.72 14.99 -4.80
N LEU A 45 -1.53 14.20 -5.85
CA LEU A 45 -0.95 14.67 -7.11
C LEU A 45 -1.86 15.67 -7.84
N LEU A 46 -3.18 15.40 -7.87
CA LEU A 46 -4.15 16.27 -8.53
C LEU A 46 -4.27 17.65 -7.86
N THR A 47 -4.22 17.71 -6.54
CA THR A 47 -4.28 18.98 -5.81
C THR A 47 -3.07 19.88 -6.13
N VAL A 48 -1.87 19.30 -6.15
CA VAL A 48 -0.64 20.01 -6.54
C VAL A 48 -0.72 20.50 -7.99
N ALA A 49 -1.16 19.63 -8.92
CA ALA A 49 -1.35 20.02 -10.32
C ALA A 49 -2.36 21.18 -10.47
N GLY A 50 -3.45 21.16 -9.70
CA GLY A 50 -4.45 22.23 -9.68
C GLY A 50 -3.88 23.58 -9.26
N LEU A 51 -3.01 23.60 -8.24
CA LEU A 51 -2.33 24.83 -7.80
C LEU A 51 -1.43 25.41 -8.90
N PHE A 52 -0.67 24.57 -9.59
CA PHE A 52 0.19 25.00 -10.70
C PHE A 52 -0.63 25.60 -11.85
N VAL A 53 -1.72 24.93 -12.26
CA VAL A 53 -2.60 25.43 -13.31
C VAL A 53 -3.24 26.76 -12.89
N GLY A 54 -3.74 26.86 -11.66
CA GLY A 54 -4.31 28.09 -11.11
C GLY A 54 -3.32 29.26 -11.13
N PHE A 55 -2.08 29.01 -10.70
CA PHE A 55 -1.01 30.02 -10.73
C PHE A 55 -0.71 30.48 -12.17
N VAL A 56 -0.61 29.56 -13.13
CA VAL A 56 -0.36 29.89 -14.54
C VAL A 56 -1.49 30.74 -15.13
N ILE A 57 -2.75 30.43 -14.82
CA ILE A 57 -3.91 31.20 -15.28
C ILE A 57 -3.86 32.63 -14.72
N ILE A 58 -3.62 32.78 -13.41
CA ILE A 58 -3.52 34.09 -12.76
C ILE A 58 -2.34 34.88 -13.34
N ALA A 59 -1.17 34.25 -13.47
CA ALA A 59 0.01 34.89 -14.03
C ALA A 59 -0.23 35.36 -15.47
N LYS A 60 -0.93 34.57 -16.30
CA LYS A 60 -1.35 35.01 -17.63
C LYS A 60 -2.32 36.19 -17.58
N ALA A 61 -3.30 36.17 -16.69
CA ALA A 61 -4.26 37.25 -16.55
C ALA A 61 -3.59 38.57 -16.11
N VAL A 62 -2.65 38.51 -15.17
CA VAL A 62 -1.90 39.69 -14.70
C VAL A 62 -0.97 40.24 -15.78
N LYS A 63 -0.35 39.39 -16.60
CA LYS A 63 0.53 39.84 -17.69
C LYS A 63 -0.21 40.42 -18.90
N LEU A 64 -1.54 40.25 -18.95
CA LEU A 64 -2.43 40.76 -19.99
C LEU A 64 -3.03 42.15 -19.62
N LEU A 65 -2.77 42.64 -18.42
CA LEU A 65 -3.24 43.93 -17.88
C LEU A 65 -2.11 44.96 -17.88
#